data_AF-A0A6L9Y521-F1
#
_entry.id   AF-A0A6L9Y521-F1
#
_cell.length_a   1.000
_cell.length_b   1.000
_cell.length_c   1.000
_cell.angle_alpha   90.00
_cell.angle_beta   90.00
_cell.angle_gamma   90.00
#
_symmetry.space_group_name_H-M   'P 1'
#
loop_
_entity.id
_entity.type
_entity.pdbx_description
1 polymer ?
#
loop_
_entity_poly.entity_id
_entity_poly.type
_entity_poly.pdbx_seq_one_letter_code
_entity_poly.pdbx_strand_id
1 'polypeptide(L)'
;MNIQEKFIDNLYQQVDIDGINRIVSILEDPPGRRPAEELKSLSHYFNSKSEDEKIILKKMIKLAVESTIFDILCILDQVCTFDDDIENIKILAMNKAGEEILVNDDNKQYLHDLFNIARGNSR
;
A
#
# COMPACT_ATOMS: atom_id res chain seq x y z
N MET A 1 1.46 -21.15 -3.87
CA MET A 1 1.69 -19.81 -3.31
C MET A 1 2.70 -19.87 -2.19
N ASN A 2 3.90 -19.35 -2.43
CA ASN A 2 4.96 -19.21 -1.43
C ASN A 2 4.62 -18.08 -0.43
N ILE A 3 5.49 -17.84 0.55
CA ILE A 3 5.25 -16.81 1.58
C ILE A 3 5.29 -15.38 1.01
N GLN A 4 6.15 -15.11 0.02
CA GLN A 4 6.29 -13.81 -0.63
C GLN A 4 5.02 -13.42 -1.37
N GLU A 5 4.49 -14.34 -2.19
CA GLU A 5 3.23 -14.17 -2.90
C GLU A 5 2.07 -13.96 -1.92
N LYS A 6 1.99 -14.76 -0.84
CA LYS A 6 0.98 -14.57 0.22
C LYS A 6 1.09 -13.22 0.92
N PHE A 7 2.30 -12.78 1.20
CA PHE A 7 2.52 -11.49 1.84
C PHE A 7 2.03 -10.36 0.93
N ILE A 8 2.38 -10.41 -0.35
CA ILE A 8 2.02 -9.37 -1.33
C ILE A 8 0.54 -9.39 -1.68
N ASP A 9 -0.08 -10.55 -1.85
CA ASP A 9 -1.52 -10.63 -2.10
C ASP A 9 -2.34 -10.04 -0.95
N ASN A 10 -1.94 -10.32 0.29
CA ASN A 10 -2.59 -9.73 1.46
C ASN A 10 -2.31 -8.23 1.58
N LEU A 11 -1.08 -7.78 1.29
CA LEU A 11 -0.72 -6.37 1.31
C LEU A 11 -1.52 -5.59 0.25
N TYR A 12 -1.63 -6.14 -0.96
CA TYR A 12 -2.40 -5.56 -2.06
C TYR A 12 -3.88 -5.43 -1.67
N GLN A 13 -4.48 -6.48 -1.12
CA GLN A 13 -5.88 -6.41 -0.68
C GLN A 13 -6.10 -5.40 0.45
N GLN A 14 -5.29 -5.46 1.52
CA GLN A 14 -5.53 -4.69 2.74
C GLN A 14 -5.10 -3.22 2.65
N VAL A 15 -4.05 -2.92 1.88
CA VAL A 15 -3.45 -1.58 1.87
C VAL A 15 -3.78 -0.84 0.58
N ASP A 16 -3.74 -1.51 -0.58
CA ASP A 16 -4.11 -0.87 -1.83
C ASP A 16 -5.64 -0.73 -1.92
N ILE A 17 -6.36 -1.85 -2.01
CA ILE A 17 -7.82 -1.82 -2.24
C ILE A 17 -8.55 -1.22 -1.03
N ASP A 18 -8.38 -1.80 0.15
CA ASP A 18 -9.12 -1.36 1.34
C ASP A 18 -8.64 0.01 1.85
N GLY A 19 -7.35 0.33 1.67
CA GLY A 19 -6.78 1.62 2.06
C GLY A 19 -7.29 2.76 1.18
N ILE A 20 -7.30 2.60 -0.14
CA ILE A 20 -7.85 3.61 -1.07
C ILE A 20 -9.34 3.82 -0.78
N ASN A 21 -10.11 2.73 -0.64
CA ASN A 21 -11.54 2.83 -0.35
C ASN A 21 -11.80 3.55 0.98
N ARG A 22 -10.95 3.33 1.99
CA ARG A 22 -11.04 4.04 3.28
C ARG A 22 -10.77 5.53 3.13
N ILE A 23 -9.75 5.93 2.36
CA ILE A 23 -9.47 7.35 2.09
C ILE A 23 -10.66 7.99 1.37
N VAL A 24 -11.18 7.34 0.32
CA VAL A 24 -12.36 7.81 -0.40
C VAL A 24 -13.56 7.95 0.53
N SER A 25 -13.83 6.95 1.37
CA SER A 25 -14.92 7.02 2.35
C SER A 25 -14.75 8.16 3.35
N ILE A 26 -13.52 8.46 3.79
CA ILE A 26 -13.24 9.62 4.66
C ILE A 26 -13.51 10.94 3.95
N LEU A 27 -13.20 11.02 2.65
CA LEU A 27 -13.49 12.21 1.83
C LEU A 27 -14.99 12.36 1.54
N GLU A 28 -15.72 11.26 1.39
CA GLU A 28 -17.17 11.27 1.18
C GLU A 28 -17.92 11.65 2.48
N ASP A 29 -17.59 10.99 3.59
CA ASP A 29 -18.20 11.20 4.91
C ASP A 29 -17.16 11.04 6.04
N PRO A 30 -16.57 12.14 6.53
CA PRO A 30 -15.54 12.10 7.57
C PRO A 30 -16.05 11.44 8.87
N PRO A 31 -15.30 10.50 9.46
CA PRO A 31 -15.77 9.75 10.61
C PRO A 31 -15.91 10.61 11.88
N GLY A 32 -16.91 10.27 12.69
CA GLY A 32 -17.11 10.80 14.04
C GLY A 32 -18.15 11.92 14.15
N ARG A 33 -18.61 12.20 15.38
CA ARG A 33 -19.67 13.20 15.63
C ARG A 33 -19.23 14.65 15.36
N ARG A 34 -17.92 14.93 15.45
CA ARG A 34 -17.30 16.23 15.16
C ARG A 34 -15.94 15.98 14.50
N PRO A 35 -15.91 15.78 13.18
CA PRO A 35 -14.66 15.57 12.44
C PRO A 35 -13.73 16.77 12.57
N ALA A 36 -12.41 16.55 12.40
CA ALA A 36 -11.42 17.62 12.38
C ALA A 36 -11.69 18.59 11.21
N GLU A 37 -11.40 19.87 11.39
CA GLU A 37 -11.67 20.91 10.37
C GLU A 37 -10.94 20.67 9.05
N GLU A 38 -9.74 20.11 9.10
CA GLU A 38 -9.00 19.70 7.91
C GLU A 38 -9.75 18.63 7.11
N LEU A 39 -10.26 17.59 7.78
CA LEU A 39 -11.05 16.53 7.13
C LEU A 39 -12.36 17.05 6.55
N LYS A 40 -13.04 17.99 7.24
CA LYS A 40 -14.23 18.65 6.70
C LYS A 40 -13.91 19.44 5.44
N SER A 41 -12.79 20.15 5.42
CA SER A 41 -12.36 20.94 4.27
C SER A 41 -12.06 20.06 3.06
N LEU A 42 -11.34 18.96 3.27
CA LEU A 42 -11.05 17.97 2.23
C LEU A 42 -12.33 17.29 1.71
N SER A 43 -13.24 16.92 2.61
CA SER A 43 -14.51 16.31 2.24
C SER A 43 -15.40 17.28 1.46
N HIS A 44 -15.51 18.53 1.92
CA HIS A 44 -16.25 19.56 1.19
C HIS A 44 -15.67 19.77 -0.22
N TYR A 45 -14.33 19.86 -0.33
CA TYR A 45 -13.68 19.97 -1.63
C TYR A 45 -14.00 18.77 -2.52
N PHE A 46 -13.81 17.55 -2.04
CA PHE A 46 -14.08 16.32 -2.79
C PHE A 46 -15.55 16.22 -3.25
N ASN A 47 -16.49 16.48 -2.35
CA ASN A 47 -17.92 16.42 -2.63
C ASN A 47 -18.40 17.55 -3.56
N SER A 48 -17.68 18.68 -3.65
CA SER A 48 -17.98 19.77 -4.59
C SER A 48 -17.57 19.49 -6.04
N LYS A 49 -16.81 18.42 -6.29
CA LYS A 49 -16.32 18.04 -7.62
C LYS A 49 -17.39 17.29 -8.43
N SER A 50 -17.31 17.40 -9.75
CA SER A 50 -18.05 16.52 -10.67
C SER A 50 -17.55 15.07 -10.58
N GLU A 51 -18.33 14.12 -11.10
CA GLU A 51 -17.94 12.70 -11.10
C GLU A 51 -16.66 12.45 -11.91
N ASP A 52 -16.45 13.15 -13.03
CA ASP A 52 -15.21 13.05 -13.82
C ASP A 52 -13.99 13.55 -13.02
N GLU A 53 -14.13 14.67 -12.31
CA GLU A 53 -13.08 15.19 -11.42
C GLU A 53 -12.83 14.23 -10.25
N LYS A 54 -13.87 13.63 -9.66
CA LYS A 54 -13.72 12.62 -8.60
C LYS A 54 -13.00 11.38 -9.12
N ILE A 55 -13.26 10.93 -10.35
CA ILE A 55 -12.53 9.81 -10.97
C ILE A 55 -11.03 10.14 -11.07
N ILE A 56 -10.69 11.37 -11.48
CA ILE A 56 -9.29 11.81 -11.54
C ILE A 56 -8.67 11.84 -10.13
N LEU A 57 -9.37 12.39 -9.14
CA LEU A 57 -8.89 12.41 -7.75
C LEU A 57 -8.67 10.99 -7.20
N LYS A 58 -9.60 10.06 -7.45
CA LYS A 58 -9.46 8.65 -7.06
C LYS A 58 -8.23 8.00 -7.73
N LYS A 59 -7.95 8.32 -9.00
CA LYS A 59 -6.73 7.86 -9.69
C LYS A 59 -5.45 8.45 -9.09
N MET A 60 -5.47 9.73 -8.69
CA MET A 60 -4.32 10.35 -8.03
C MET A 60 -4.05 9.73 -6.65
N ILE A 61 -5.10 9.46 -5.87
CA ILE A 61 -4.99 8.75 -4.58
C ILE A 61 -4.41 7.36 -4.80
N LYS A 62 -4.95 6.60 -5.76
CA LYS A 62 -4.44 5.27 -6.12
C LYS A 62 -2.97 5.32 -6.49
N LEU A 63 -2.58 6.23 -7.39
CA LEU A 63 -1.20 6.41 -7.80
C LEU A 63 -0.28 6.70 -6.60
N ALA A 64 -0.67 7.61 -5.71
CA ALA A 64 0.13 7.95 -4.53
C ALA A 64 0.31 6.75 -3.58
N VAL A 65 -0.76 5.99 -3.33
CA VAL A 65 -0.73 4.79 -2.47
C VAL A 65 0.14 3.70 -3.10
N GLU A 66 -0.10 3.34 -4.35
CA GLU A 66 0.66 2.31 -5.06
C GLU A 66 2.15 2.66 -5.15
N SER A 67 2.48 3.92 -5.48
CA SER A 67 3.87 4.38 -5.53
C SER A 67 4.55 4.29 -4.17
N THR A 68 3.88 4.71 -3.10
CA THR A 68 4.44 4.65 -1.75
C THR A 68 4.71 3.21 -1.31
N ILE A 69 3.76 2.29 -1.56
CA ILE A 69 3.95 0.87 -1.25
C ILE A 69 5.13 0.30 -2.05
N PHE A 70 5.19 0.59 -3.36
CA PHE A 70 6.27 0.13 -4.21
C PHE A 70 7.64 0.62 -3.71
N ASP A 71 7.79 1.90 -3.38
CA ASP A 71 9.05 2.47 -2.91
C ASP A 71 9.49 1.85 -1.58
N ILE A 72 8.56 1.59 -0.66
CA ILE A 72 8.85 0.88 0.59
C ILE A 72 9.30 -0.56 0.31
N LEU A 73 8.64 -1.28 -0.59
CA LEU A 73 9.07 -2.63 -0.97
C LEU A 73 10.46 -2.63 -1.61
N CYS A 74 10.79 -1.62 -2.43
CA CYS A 74 12.14 -1.45 -2.98
C CYS A 74 13.20 -1.26 -1.89
N ILE A 75 12.89 -0.52 -0.83
CA ILE A 75 13.78 -0.38 0.34
C ILE A 75 13.94 -1.72 1.06
N LEU A 76 12.85 -2.46 1.27
CA LEU A 76 12.87 -3.77 1.93
C LEU A 76 13.60 -4.84 1.12
N ASP A 77 13.52 -4.76 -0.21
CA ASP A 77 14.27 -5.59 -1.16
C ASP A 77 15.70 -5.06 -1.40
N GLN A 78 16.06 -3.92 -0.78
CA GLN A 78 17.39 -3.28 -0.87
C GLN A 78 17.82 -2.86 -2.29
N VAL A 79 16.85 -2.68 -3.18
CA VAL A 79 17.09 -2.13 -4.53
C VAL A 79 17.06 -0.59 -4.53
N CYS A 80 16.72 0.01 -3.39
CA CYS A 80 16.80 1.45 -3.13
C CYS A 80 17.51 1.69 -1.79
N THR A 81 18.60 2.46 -1.81
CA THR A 81 19.37 2.80 -0.60
C THR A 81 18.58 3.75 0.29
N PHE A 82 18.44 3.41 1.58
CA PHE A 82 17.85 4.30 2.58
C PHE A 82 18.86 4.74 3.65
N ASP A 83 19.94 3.97 3.83
CA ASP A 83 21.02 4.21 4.79
C ASP A 83 22.30 3.55 4.24
N ASP A 84 23.40 4.29 4.24
CA ASP A 84 24.70 3.82 3.72
C ASP A 84 25.38 2.83 4.69
N ASP A 85 24.99 2.82 5.97
CA ASP A 85 25.56 1.96 7.01
C ASP A 85 24.76 0.65 7.22
N ILE A 86 23.63 0.48 6.52
CA ILE A 86 22.78 -0.71 6.66
C ILE A 86 22.91 -1.62 5.44
N GLU A 87 23.47 -2.81 5.68
CA GLU A 87 23.68 -3.80 4.62
C GLU A 87 22.38 -4.52 4.21
N ASN A 88 21.46 -4.81 5.13
CA ASN A 88 20.17 -5.44 4.79
C ASN A 88 19.04 -5.20 5.81
N ILE A 89 17.79 -5.26 5.33
CA ILE A 89 16.58 -5.38 6.16
C ILE A 89 16.05 -6.80 6.00
N LYS A 90 15.59 -7.43 7.10
CA LYS A 90 14.94 -8.74 7.06
C LYS A 90 13.55 -8.68 7.67
N ILE A 91 12.57 -9.17 6.91
CA ILE A 91 11.20 -9.40 7.37
C ILE A 91 11.06 -10.87 7.70
N LEU A 92 10.82 -11.18 8.98
CA LEU A 92 10.62 -12.55 9.45
C LEU A 92 9.15 -12.77 9.80
N ALA A 93 8.56 -13.84 9.26
CA ALA A 93 7.26 -14.34 9.68
C ALA A 93 7.46 -15.58 10.55
N MET A 94 6.70 -15.70 11.63
CA MET A 94 6.69 -16.91 12.46
C MET A 94 5.48 -17.77 12.10
N ASN A 95 5.70 -19.04 11.77
CA ASN A 95 4.61 -19.96 11.51
C ASN A 95 4.03 -20.52 12.81
N LYS A 96 2.92 -21.28 12.71
CA LYS A 96 2.26 -21.88 13.88
C LYS A 96 3.10 -22.93 14.62
N ALA A 97 4.16 -23.45 13.99
CA ALA A 97 5.11 -24.37 14.60
C ALA A 97 6.26 -23.63 15.31
N GLY A 98 6.29 -22.29 15.25
CA GLY A 98 7.34 -21.47 15.85
C GLY A 98 8.58 -21.28 14.97
N GLU A 99 8.54 -21.69 13.70
CA GLU A 99 9.67 -21.53 12.78
C GLU A 99 9.64 -20.14 12.15
N GLU A 100 10.81 -19.52 12.05
CA GLU A 100 11.02 -18.27 11.34
C GLU A 100 11.16 -18.51 9.84
N ILE A 101 10.48 -17.67 9.07
CA ILE A 101 10.47 -17.70 7.62
C ILE A 101 10.88 -16.31 7.14
N LEU A 102 11.98 -16.22 6.39
CA LEU A 102 12.37 -14.99 5.72
C LEU A 102 11.38 -14.68 4.59
N VAL A 103 10.74 -13.52 4.69
CA VAL A 103 9.73 -13.05 3.74
C VAL A 103 10.39 -12.37 2.56
N ASN A 104 11.27 -11.39 2.76
CA ASN A 104 12.02 -10.73 1.69
C ASN A 104 13.31 -11.50 1.34
N ASP A 105 13.16 -12.78 0.97
CA ASP A 105 14.26 -13.65 0.54
C ASP A 105 14.68 -13.31 -0.91
N ASP A 106 15.82 -12.62 -1.03
CA ASP A 106 16.42 -12.15 -2.28
C ASP A 106 16.88 -13.28 -3.22
N ASN A 107 17.03 -14.50 -2.71
CA ASN A 107 17.35 -15.68 -3.51
C ASN A 107 16.14 -16.23 -4.28
N LYS A 108 14.94 -15.67 -4.04
CA LYS A 108 13.70 -16.06 -4.70
C LYS A 108 13.24 -14.94 -5.64
N GLN A 109 12.19 -14.21 -5.25
CA GLN A 109 11.63 -13.12 -6.04
C GLN A 109 11.43 -11.92 -5.14
N TYR A 110 11.81 -10.75 -5.63
CA TYR A 110 11.64 -9.51 -4.89
C TYR A 110 10.16 -9.17 -4.66
N LEU A 111 9.87 -8.59 -3.50
CA LEU A 111 8.53 -8.19 -3.11
C LEU A 111 7.96 -7.09 -4.02
N HIS A 112 8.77 -6.11 -4.43
CA HIS A 112 8.33 -5.04 -5.33
C HIS A 112 7.94 -5.54 -6.73
N ASP A 113 8.61 -6.58 -7.23
CA ASP A 113 8.25 -7.23 -8.50
C ASP A 113 6.92 -7.98 -8.39
N LEU A 114 6.73 -8.72 -7.30
CA LEU A 114 5.45 -9.38 -7.01
C LEU A 114 4.32 -8.36 -6.89
N PHE A 115 4.56 -7.22 -6.25
CA PHE A 115 3.58 -6.14 -6.15
C PHE A 115 3.23 -5.55 -7.52
N ASN A 116 4.23 -5.38 -8.40
CA ASN A 116 4.02 -4.96 -9.78
C ASN A 116 3.13 -5.92 -10.57
N ILE A 117 3.30 -7.23 -10.36
CA ILE A 117 2.45 -8.26 -10.99
C ILE A 117 1.02 -8.15 -10.45
N ALA A 118 0.85 -8.05 -9.13
CA ALA A 118 -0.46 -7.95 -8.48
C ALA A 118 -1.27 -6.72 -8.95
N ARG A 119 -0.65 -5.54 -9.03
CA ARG A 119 -1.31 -4.33 -9.57
C ARG A 119 -1.63 -4.44 -11.06
N GLY A 120 -0.79 -5.13 -11.83
CA GLY A 120 -0.95 -5.31 -13.27
C GLY A 120 -2.12 -6.22 -13.64
N ASN A 121 -2.37 -7.24 -12.82
CA ASN A 121 -3.49 -8.16 -12.95
C ASN A 121 -4.84 -7.58 -12.49
N SER A 122 -4.83 -6.43 -11.82
CA SER A 122 -6.01 -5.76 -11.28
C SER A 122 -6.54 -4.64 -12.18
N ARG A 123 -6.17 -4.67 -13.47
CA ARG A 123 -6.63 -3.74 -14.53
C ARG A 123 -7.79 -4.32 -15.32
#